data_AF-R7TN33-F1
#
_entry.id   AF-R7TN33-F1
#
_cell.length_a   1.000
_cell.length_b   1.000
_cell.length_c   1.000
_cell.angle_alpha   90.00
_cell.angle_beta   90.00
_cell.angle_gamma   90.00
#
_symmetry.space_group_name_H-M   'P 1'
#
loop_
_entity.id
_entity.type
_entity.pdbx_description
1 polymer ?
#
loop_
_entity_poly.entity_id
_entity_poly.type
_entity_poly.pdbx_seq_one_letter_code
_entity_poly.pdbx_strand_id
1 'polypeptide(L)'
;IRGAFKHWEENTCVRFKEIGINEYHSRGHLLMTRENTGCHSFIGRIGNKPQQINLQDACIFTFGTIVHEIGHALGLWHEQQRSDRDNHIRIQESNLGYYTGQFVKQRTASLGVPYDVASVMHYDSYAGSKNGQRTMQTIDPLEQNSLGQRTGLSFLDAKIINEAYCDGACSDDLPYACKHGGYQDPNDCSRCKCPDGFTGYLCESLAPSNGKFDICTSQPC
;
A
#
# COMPACT_ATOMS: atom_id res chain seq x y z
N ILE A 1 -7.75 -10.38 9.21
CA ILE A 1 -8.63 -10.05 8.06
C ILE A 1 -9.50 -8.83 8.35
N ARG A 2 -10.51 -8.89 9.23
CA ARG A 2 -11.38 -7.73 9.55
C ARG A 2 -10.63 -6.46 9.90
N GLY A 3 -9.56 -6.56 10.71
CA GLY A 3 -8.71 -5.40 11.03
C GLY A 3 -8.03 -4.75 9.81
N ALA A 4 -7.69 -5.52 8.77
CA ALA A 4 -7.09 -4.99 7.55
C ALA A 4 -8.14 -4.24 6.69
N PHE A 5 -9.37 -4.76 6.61
CA PHE A 5 -10.48 -4.01 6.02
C PHE A 5 -10.73 -2.69 6.78
N LYS A 6 -10.81 -2.76 8.11
CA LYS A 6 -10.98 -1.56 8.95
C LYS A 6 -9.85 -0.55 8.72
N HIS A 7 -8.61 -1.00 8.57
CA HIS A 7 -7.46 -0.12 8.30
C HIS A 7 -7.60 0.62 6.97
N TRP A 8 -8.10 -0.03 5.91
CA TRP A 8 -8.45 0.65 4.68
C TRP A 8 -9.59 1.66 4.88
N GLU A 9 -10.64 1.29 5.62
CA GLU A 9 -11.79 2.17 5.90
C GLU A 9 -11.43 3.40 6.73
N GLU A 10 -10.54 3.25 7.72
CA GLU A 10 -10.03 4.35 8.55
C GLU A 10 -9.16 5.31 7.74
N ASN A 11 -8.53 4.80 6.67
CA ASN A 11 -7.58 5.58 5.90
C ASN A 11 -8.10 6.15 4.58
N THR A 12 -9.27 5.69 4.13
CA THR A 12 -9.86 6.04 2.84
C THR A 12 -11.38 6.17 2.93
N CYS A 13 -12.04 6.64 1.86
CA CYS A 13 -13.51 6.57 1.77
C CYS A 13 -14.06 5.16 1.45
N VAL A 14 -13.19 4.19 1.11
CA VAL A 14 -13.62 2.84 0.74
C VAL A 14 -14.30 2.18 1.94
N ARG A 15 -15.39 1.44 1.69
CA ARG A 15 -16.16 0.71 2.71
C ARG A 15 -16.36 -0.73 2.32
N PHE A 16 -16.18 -1.62 3.27
CA PHE A 16 -16.38 -3.06 3.11
C PHE A 16 -17.60 -3.50 3.90
N LYS A 17 -18.47 -4.26 3.23
CA LYS A 17 -19.65 -4.84 3.85
C LYS A 17 -19.58 -6.35 3.73
N GLU A 18 -19.58 -7.04 4.86
CA GLU A 18 -19.75 -8.50 4.88
C GLU A 18 -21.10 -8.86 4.26
N ILE A 19 -21.10 -9.87 3.39
CA ILE A 19 -22.28 -10.35 2.70
C ILE A 19 -22.71 -11.70 3.29
N GLY A 20 -24.02 -11.95 3.33
CA GLY A 20 -24.54 -13.24 3.76
C GLY A 20 -24.29 -14.34 2.73
N ILE A 21 -24.34 -15.60 3.16
CA ILE A 21 -24.14 -16.76 2.26
C ILE A 21 -25.16 -16.78 1.10
N ASN A 22 -26.37 -16.27 1.32
CA ASN A 22 -27.43 -16.18 0.32
C ASN A 22 -27.12 -15.17 -0.79
N GLU A 23 -26.16 -14.27 -0.58
CA GLU A 23 -25.74 -13.26 -1.55
C GLU A 23 -24.50 -13.67 -2.36
N TYR A 24 -23.98 -14.88 -2.13
CA TYR A 24 -22.76 -15.37 -2.79
C TYR A 24 -22.88 -15.36 -4.32
N HIS A 25 -24.05 -15.66 -4.87
CA HIS A 25 -24.26 -15.65 -6.33
C HIS A 25 -24.95 -14.38 -6.85
N SER A 26 -25.30 -13.43 -5.99
CA SER A 26 -26.12 -12.28 -6.38
C SER A 26 -25.30 -11.09 -6.90
N ARG A 27 -24.02 -10.99 -6.53
CA ARG A 27 -23.13 -9.88 -6.92
C ARG A 27 -21.65 -10.25 -6.88
N GLY A 28 -20.86 -9.49 -7.63
CA GLY A 28 -19.40 -9.52 -7.52
C GLY A 28 -18.96 -9.05 -6.13
N HIS A 29 -18.05 -9.80 -5.52
CA HIS A 29 -17.57 -9.54 -4.16
C HIS A 29 -16.18 -10.17 -3.96
N LEU A 30 -15.49 -9.76 -2.90
CA LEU A 30 -14.21 -10.34 -2.49
C LEU A 30 -14.47 -11.66 -1.75
N LEU A 31 -13.90 -12.74 -2.26
CA LEU A 31 -13.97 -14.07 -1.66
C LEU A 31 -12.64 -14.40 -1.01
N MET A 32 -12.61 -14.41 0.32
CA MET A 32 -11.41 -14.77 1.08
C MET A 32 -11.24 -16.29 1.07
N THR A 33 -10.11 -16.79 0.56
CA THR A 33 -9.78 -18.21 0.51
C THR A 33 -8.45 -18.51 1.21
N ARG A 34 -8.16 -19.79 1.47
CA ARG A 34 -6.95 -20.25 2.17
C ARG A 34 -6.35 -21.48 1.47
N GLU A 35 -6.19 -21.38 0.15
CA GLU A 35 -5.59 -22.43 -0.68
C GLU A 35 -4.07 -22.44 -0.53
N ASN A 36 -3.43 -23.59 -0.75
CA ASN A 36 -1.98 -23.77 -0.66
C ASN A 36 -1.25 -23.28 -1.93
N THR A 37 -1.53 -22.04 -2.33
CA THR A 37 -1.09 -21.40 -3.58
C THR A 37 -0.48 -20.02 -3.33
N GLY A 38 -0.09 -19.71 -2.09
CA GLY A 38 0.52 -18.44 -1.68
C GLY A 38 -0.47 -17.32 -1.39
N CYS A 39 0.03 -16.10 -1.20
CA CYS A 39 -0.79 -14.89 -1.05
C CYS A 39 -0.97 -14.26 -2.42
N HIS A 40 -2.20 -14.05 -2.86
CA HIS A 40 -2.47 -13.35 -4.13
C HIS A 40 -3.91 -12.84 -4.22
N SER A 41 -4.09 -11.86 -5.09
CA SER A 41 -5.36 -11.22 -5.39
C SER A 41 -5.36 -10.73 -6.84
N PHE A 42 -6.54 -10.58 -7.42
CA PHE A 42 -6.69 -9.91 -8.70
C PHE A 42 -6.52 -8.40 -8.54
N ILE A 43 -6.07 -7.74 -9.62
CA ILE A 43 -5.91 -6.28 -9.62
C ILE A 43 -7.22 -5.62 -10.06
N GLY A 44 -7.85 -4.92 -9.12
CA GLY A 44 -9.13 -4.25 -9.31
C GLY A 44 -10.32 -5.21 -9.40
N ARG A 45 -11.49 -4.66 -9.77
CA ARG A 45 -12.72 -5.44 -9.96
C ARG A 45 -12.71 -6.13 -11.31
N ILE A 46 -12.66 -7.47 -11.31
CA ILE A 46 -12.59 -8.27 -12.54
C ILE A 46 -13.94 -8.65 -13.15
N GLY A 47 -15.06 -8.31 -12.49
CA GLY A 47 -16.40 -8.55 -13.03
C GLY A 47 -17.51 -8.55 -11.98
N ASN A 48 -18.56 -9.33 -12.25
CA ASN A 48 -19.76 -9.46 -11.42
C ASN A 48 -19.85 -10.81 -10.69
N LYS A 49 -18.77 -11.59 -10.71
CA LYS A 49 -18.65 -12.87 -9.99
C LYS A 49 -17.76 -12.70 -8.74
N PRO A 50 -17.79 -13.64 -7.78
CA PRO A 50 -16.83 -13.65 -6.68
C PRO A 50 -15.40 -13.63 -7.23
N GLN A 51 -14.55 -12.76 -6.72
CA GLN A 51 -13.13 -12.73 -7.04
C GLN A 51 -12.30 -13.08 -5.82
N GLN A 52 -11.30 -13.93 -6.02
CA GLN A 52 -10.52 -14.51 -4.94
C GLN A 52 -9.51 -13.50 -4.37
N ILE A 53 -9.39 -13.51 -3.03
CA ILE A 53 -8.21 -13.07 -2.30
C ILE A 53 -7.71 -14.28 -1.52
N ASN A 54 -6.61 -14.87 -1.97
CA ASN A 54 -6.04 -16.03 -1.32
C ASN A 54 -5.06 -15.62 -0.22
N LEU A 55 -5.30 -16.11 0.99
CA LEU A 55 -4.45 -15.91 2.14
C LEU A 55 -4.09 -17.29 2.72
N GLN A 56 -3.06 -17.93 2.14
CA GLN A 56 -2.44 -19.10 2.75
C GLN A 56 -2.05 -18.81 4.21
N ASP A 57 -1.90 -19.85 5.04
CA ASP A 57 -1.66 -19.70 6.48
C ASP A 57 -0.52 -18.75 6.85
N ALA A 58 0.60 -18.74 6.12
CA ALA A 58 1.69 -17.78 6.37
C ALA A 58 1.24 -16.31 6.17
N CYS A 59 0.35 -16.04 5.21
CA CYS A 59 -0.13 -14.71 4.87
C CYS A 59 -0.95 -14.09 6.00
N ILE A 60 -1.72 -14.91 6.75
CA ILE A 60 -2.65 -14.38 7.76
C ILE A 60 -1.95 -13.90 9.03
N PHE A 61 -0.69 -14.29 9.25
CA PHE A 61 0.10 -13.88 10.41
C PHE A 61 0.75 -12.50 10.23
N THR A 62 0.77 -11.96 9.01
CA THR A 62 1.35 -10.65 8.71
C THR A 62 0.26 -9.67 8.30
N PHE A 63 -0.01 -8.67 9.15
CA PHE A 63 -1.07 -7.70 8.93
C PHE A 63 -0.93 -6.97 7.58
N GLY A 64 0.27 -6.44 7.28
CA GLY A 64 0.51 -5.76 6.01
C GLY A 64 0.38 -6.64 4.77
N THR A 65 0.57 -7.96 4.89
CA THR A 65 0.30 -8.89 3.77
C THR A 65 -1.19 -8.94 3.45
N ILE A 66 -2.06 -8.95 4.45
CA ILE A 66 -3.52 -8.89 4.22
C ILE A 66 -3.90 -7.53 3.61
N VAL A 67 -3.31 -6.44 4.10
CA VAL A 67 -3.51 -5.09 3.56
C VAL A 67 -3.07 -5.02 2.09
N HIS A 68 -1.92 -5.61 1.75
CA HIS A 68 -1.37 -5.70 0.40
C HIS A 68 -2.33 -6.39 -0.57
N GLU A 69 -2.86 -7.56 -0.21
CA GLU A 69 -3.78 -8.30 -1.08
C GLU A 69 -5.11 -7.57 -1.28
N ILE A 70 -5.57 -6.82 -0.28
CA ILE A 70 -6.72 -5.92 -0.42
C ILE A 70 -6.35 -4.75 -1.35
N GLY A 71 -5.13 -4.20 -1.26
CA GLY A 71 -4.63 -3.17 -2.17
C GLY A 71 -4.67 -3.59 -3.63
N HIS A 72 -4.25 -4.83 -3.93
CA HIS A 72 -4.46 -5.42 -5.26
C HIS A 72 -5.94 -5.43 -5.66
N ALA A 73 -6.83 -5.90 -4.80
CA ALA A 73 -8.27 -5.92 -5.11
C ALA A 73 -8.86 -4.53 -5.35
N LEU A 74 -8.27 -3.49 -4.75
CA LEU A 74 -8.61 -2.07 -4.98
C LEU A 74 -7.96 -1.47 -6.23
N GLY A 75 -7.12 -2.22 -6.94
CA GLY A 75 -6.54 -1.80 -8.22
C GLY A 75 -5.07 -1.39 -8.17
N LEU A 76 -4.40 -1.55 -7.03
CA LEU A 76 -2.97 -1.23 -6.92
C LEU A 76 -2.12 -2.33 -7.53
N TRP A 77 -1.21 -1.91 -8.41
CA TRP A 77 -0.08 -2.74 -8.84
C TRP A 77 1.04 -2.67 -7.81
N HIS A 78 2.06 -3.52 -7.95
CA HIS A 78 3.25 -3.35 -7.14
C HIS A 78 3.98 -2.04 -7.47
N GLU A 79 4.53 -1.39 -6.45
CA GLU A 79 5.16 -0.08 -6.62
C GLU A 79 6.40 -0.17 -7.54
N GLN A 80 7.20 -1.25 -7.44
CA GLN A 80 8.33 -1.51 -8.33
C GLN A 80 7.93 -1.82 -9.79
N GLN A 81 6.64 -1.88 -10.11
CA GLN A 81 6.16 -2.03 -11.47
C GLN A 81 5.76 -0.69 -12.10
N ARG A 82 5.85 0.44 -11.39
CA ARG A 82 5.55 1.75 -11.98
C ARG A 82 6.47 2.09 -13.15
N SER A 83 5.94 2.89 -14.06
CA SER A 83 6.67 3.34 -15.25
C SER A 83 7.90 4.21 -14.91
N ASP A 84 7.81 5.00 -13.84
CA ASP A 84 8.81 5.94 -13.33
C ASP A 84 9.80 5.34 -12.32
N ARG A 85 9.67 4.05 -11.97
CA ARG A 85 10.47 3.41 -10.89
C ARG A 85 11.98 3.58 -11.03
N ASP A 86 12.51 3.68 -12.26
CA ASP A 86 13.96 3.68 -12.50
C ASP A 86 14.62 4.99 -12.04
N ASN A 87 13.80 6.00 -11.67
CA ASN A 87 14.24 7.21 -10.98
C ASN A 87 14.44 6.98 -9.47
N HIS A 88 13.93 5.88 -8.92
CA HIS A 88 13.84 5.62 -7.48
C HIS A 88 14.55 4.33 -7.06
N ILE A 89 14.58 3.32 -7.94
CA ILE A 89 15.23 2.03 -7.70
C ILE A 89 16.01 1.55 -8.93
N ARG A 90 16.95 0.64 -8.69
CA ARG A 90 17.67 -0.14 -9.71
C ARG A 90 17.40 -1.62 -9.50
N ILE A 91 17.00 -2.29 -10.57
CA ILE A 91 16.83 -3.75 -10.59
C ILE A 91 18.16 -4.40 -10.98
N GLN A 92 18.69 -5.26 -10.12
CA GLN A 92 19.89 -6.05 -10.37
C GLN A 92 19.51 -7.35 -11.09
N GLU A 93 19.28 -7.26 -12.40
CA GLU A 93 18.79 -8.39 -13.21
C GLU A 93 19.68 -9.64 -13.13
N SER A 94 20.99 -9.45 -12.95
CA SER A 94 21.94 -10.56 -12.76
C SER A 94 21.63 -11.43 -11.53
N ASN A 95 20.97 -10.87 -10.51
CA ASN A 95 20.56 -11.56 -9.28
C ASN A 95 19.16 -12.17 -9.36
N LEU A 96 18.36 -11.84 -10.40
CA LEU A 96 17.01 -12.40 -10.56
C LEU A 96 17.03 -13.87 -11.00
N GLY A 97 16.10 -14.64 -10.44
CA GLY A 97 15.78 -16.01 -10.83
C GLY A 97 14.73 -16.10 -11.93
N TYR A 98 13.85 -17.11 -11.87
CA TYR A 98 12.87 -17.40 -12.92
C TYR A 98 11.68 -16.42 -12.98
N TYR A 99 11.44 -15.62 -11.95
CA TYR A 99 10.25 -14.74 -11.83
C TYR A 99 10.49 -13.31 -12.34
N THR A 100 11.32 -13.12 -13.37
CA THR A 100 11.65 -11.80 -13.93
C THR A 100 10.41 -11.04 -14.44
N GLY A 101 9.35 -11.74 -14.84
CA GLY A 101 8.07 -11.16 -15.22
C GLY A 101 7.44 -10.26 -14.14
N GLN A 102 7.71 -10.53 -12.85
CA GLN A 102 7.22 -9.71 -11.73
C GLN A 102 7.92 -8.34 -11.62
N PHE A 103 9.01 -8.14 -12.37
CA PHE A 103 9.79 -6.90 -12.43
C PHE A 103 9.56 -6.14 -13.74
N VAL A 104 8.61 -6.57 -14.57
CA VAL A 104 8.22 -5.84 -15.78
C VAL A 104 7.39 -4.62 -15.38
N LYS A 105 7.72 -3.46 -15.96
CA LYS A 105 6.94 -2.23 -15.76
C LYS A 105 5.54 -2.40 -16.33
N GLN A 106 4.55 -1.92 -15.60
CA GLN A 106 3.16 -1.88 -16.00
C GLN A 106 2.75 -0.46 -16.35
N ARG A 107 1.72 -0.33 -17.19
CA ARG A 107 1.12 0.97 -17.48
C ARG A 107 0.20 1.35 -16.32
N THR A 108 0.78 1.97 -15.30
CA THR A 108 0.06 2.45 -14.12
C THR A 108 -0.25 3.94 -14.24
N ALA A 109 -1.35 4.38 -13.63
CA ALA A 109 -1.64 5.79 -13.42
C ALA A 109 -1.19 6.17 -12.00
N SER A 110 -0.30 7.15 -11.87
CA SER A 110 0.17 7.62 -10.56
C SER A 110 -0.81 8.58 -9.89
N LEU A 111 -1.76 9.15 -10.64
CA LEU A 111 -2.72 10.16 -10.16
C LEU A 111 -2.03 11.35 -9.45
N GLY A 112 -0.82 11.70 -9.87
CA GLY A 112 -0.03 12.77 -9.22
C GLY A 112 0.60 12.38 -7.89
N VAL A 113 0.44 11.13 -7.43
CA VAL A 113 1.08 10.60 -6.23
C VAL A 113 2.54 10.21 -6.53
N PRO A 114 3.51 10.70 -5.74
CA PRO A 114 4.92 10.34 -5.89
C PRO A 114 5.18 8.84 -5.76
N TYR A 115 6.35 8.38 -6.19
CA TYR A 115 6.81 7.01 -5.95
C TYR A 115 7.06 6.79 -4.46
N ASP A 116 6.59 5.66 -3.93
CA ASP A 116 6.68 5.36 -2.51
C ASP A 116 7.49 4.10 -2.20
N VAL A 117 8.76 4.29 -1.85
CA VAL A 117 9.66 3.19 -1.45
C VAL A 117 9.13 2.44 -0.21
N ALA A 118 8.37 3.11 0.65
CA ALA A 118 7.77 2.53 1.85
C ALA A 118 6.35 1.99 1.63
N SER A 119 5.88 1.94 0.38
CA SER A 119 4.55 1.40 0.05
C SER A 119 4.43 -0.05 0.50
N VAL A 120 3.26 -0.41 1.04
CA VAL A 120 2.93 -1.80 1.34
C VAL A 120 2.91 -2.65 0.06
N MET A 121 2.73 -2.02 -1.10
CA MET A 121 2.75 -2.63 -2.43
C MET A 121 4.16 -2.82 -2.98
N HIS A 122 5.20 -2.32 -2.29
CA HIS A 122 6.57 -2.51 -2.71
C HIS A 122 7.12 -3.88 -2.28
N TYR A 123 7.88 -4.53 -3.17
CA TYR A 123 8.67 -5.71 -2.82
C TYR A 123 9.90 -5.36 -1.96
N ASP A 124 10.37 -6.33 -1.18
CA ASP A 124 11.61 -6.20 -0.41
C ASP A 124 12.86 -6.25 -1.33
N SER A 125 14.02 -5.92 -0.76
CA SER A 125 15.30 -5.82 -1.50
C SER A 125 15.78 -7.12 -2.16
N TYR A 126 15.29 -8.27 -1.71
CA TYR A 126 15.75 -9.61 -2.10
C TYR A 126 14.69 -10.40 -2.87
N ALA A 127 13.52 -9.82 -3.10
CA ALA A 127 12.43 -10.46 -3.83
C ALA A 127 12.93 -11.03 -5.17
N GLY A 128 12.61 -12.30 -5.45
CA GLY A 128 13.00 -12.97 -6.69
C GLY A 128 14.49 -13.32 -6.82
N SER A 129 15.29 -13.19 -5.76
CA SER A 129 16.73 -13.50 -5.79
C SER A 129 16.98 -14.99 -6.02
N LYS A 130 17.92 -15.31 -6.92
CA LYS A 130 18.40 -16.69 -7.15
C LYS A 130 19.64 -17.07 -6.35
N ASN A 131 20.31 -16.07 -5.75
CA ASN A 131 21.65 -16.22 -5.16
C ASN A 131 21.76 -15.58 -3.77
N GLY A 132 20.63 -15.18 -3.17
CA GLY A 132 20.58 -14.50 -1.86
C GLY A 132 21.11 -13.06 -1.90
N GLN A 133 21.48 -12.53 -3.07
CA GLN A 133 21.91 -11.14 -3.22
C GLN A 133 20.71 -10.24 -3.50
N ARG A 134 20.84 -8.93 -3.21
CA ARG A 134 19.79 -7.95 -3.46
C ARG A 134 19.45 -7.89 -4.94
N THR A 135 18.16 -7.93 -5.25
CA THR A 135 17.61 -7.75 -6.59
C THR A 135 17.16 -6.31 -6.81
N MET A 136 16.95 -5.54 -5.75
CA MET A 136 16.56 -4.13 -5.81
C MET A 136 17.41 -3.26 -4.89
N GLN A 137 17.85 -2.14 -5.43
CA GLN A 137 18.59 -1.11 -4.71
C GLN A 137 17.90 0.24 -4.91
N THR A 138 17.67 1.00 -3.84
CA THR A 138 17.15 2.36 -3.96
C THR A 138 18.22 3.30 -4.51
N ILE A 139 17.79 4.34 -5.21
CA ILE A 139 18.68 5.41 -5.68
C ILE A 139 19.16 6.24 -4.49
N ASP A 140 18.26 6.59 -3.57
CA ASP A 140 18.63 7.13 -2.25
C ASP A 140 18.92 5.98 -1.27
N PRO A 141 20.19 5.81 -0.81
CA PRO A 141 20.53 4.76 0.13
C PRO A 141 19.82 4.85 1.48
N LEU A 142 19.35 6.04 1.89
CA LEU A 142 18.63 6.23 3.16
C LEU A 142 17.26 5.55 3.15
N GLU A 143 16.66 5.36 1.97
CA GLU A 143 15.35 4.72 1.80
C GLU A 143 15.44 3.19 1.68
N GLN A 144 16.65 2.62 1.58
CA GLN A 144 16.86 1.20 1.27
C GLN A 144 16.16 0.25 2.25
N ASN A 145 16.08 0.65 3.53
CA ASN A 145 15.48 -0.15 4.60
C ASN A 145 13.95 -0.02 4.66
N SER A 146 13.35 0.89 3.89
CA SER A 146 11.90 1.06 3.80
C SER A 146 11.24 0.04 2.87
N LEU A 147 12.02 -0.53 1.95
CA LEU A 147 11.55 -1.51 0.97
C LEU A 147 10.93 -2.75 1.63
N GLY A 148 9.74 -3.11 1.18
CA GLY A 148 9.11 -4.37 1.57
C GLY A 148 8.50 -4.37 2.97
N GLN A 149 8.29 -3.20 3.58
CA GLN A 149 7.58 -3.11 4.85
C GLN A 149 6.20 -3.80 4.75
N ARG A 150 5.78 -4.42 5.86
CA ARG A 150 4.47 -5.09 5.99
C ARG A 150 3.75 -4.71 7.29
N THR A 151 3.94 -3.48 7.76
CA THR A 151 3.26 -2.95 8.96
C THR A 151 1.84 -2.49 8.64
N GLY A 152 1.61 -1.91 7.46
CA GLY A 152 0.31 -1.40 7.03
C GLY A 152 0.46 -0.45 5.83
N LEU A 153 -0.61 0.29 5.52
CA LEU A 153 -0.56 1.35 4.50
C LEU A 153 0.45 2.42 4.87
N SER A 154 1.25 2.85 3.90
CA SER A 154 1.89 4.14 3.96
C SER A 154 0.85 5.26 3.78
N PHE A 155 1.26 6.50 4.04
CA PHE A 155 0.45 7.67 3.72
C PHE A 155 0.08 7.74 2.22
N LEU A 156 1.01 7.38 1.33
CA LEU A 156 0.83 7.47 -0.11
C LEU A 156 -0.01 6.33 -0.68
N ASP A 157 0.02 5.14 -0.07
CA ASP A 157 -0.90 4.03 -0.40
C ASP A 157 -2.37 4.45 -0.22
N ALA A 158 -2.66 5.11 0.91
CA ALA A 158 -4.00 5.64 1.17
C ALA A 158 -4.32 6.81 0.22
N LYS A 159 -3.35 7.70 -0.03
CA LYS A 159 -3.52 8.85 -0.91
C LYS A 159 -3.96 8.44 -2.31
N ILE A 160 -3.25 7.52 -2.97
CA ILE A 160 -3.58 7.14 -4.34
C ILE A 160 -4.98 6.51 -4.47
N ILE A 161 -5.42 5.76 -3.46
CA ILE A 161 -6.80 5.24 -3.42
C ILE A 161 -7.81 6.37 -3.22
N ASN A 162 -7.49 7.36 -2.40
CA ASN A 162 -8.36 8.52 -2.20
C ASN A 162 -8.49 9.38 -3.47
N GLU A 163 -7.39 9.63 -4.19
CA GLU A 163 -7.41 10.30 -5.49
C GLU A 163 -8.23 9.52 -6.53
N ALA A 164 -8.22 8.17 -6.46
CA ALA A 164 -8.93 7.33 -7.43
C ALA A 164 -10.43 7.19 -7.16
N TYR A 165 -10.84 7.13 -5.88
CA TYR A 165 -12.18 6.67 -5.50
C TYR A 165 -12.98 7.66 -4.65
N CYS A 166 -12.35 8.68 -4.08
CA CYS A 166 -12.97 9.52 -3.05
C CYS A 166 -13.36 10.91 -3.52
N ASP A 167 -13.41 11.12 -4.84
CA ASP A 167 -14.06 12.30 -5.40
C ASP A 167 -15.52 12.36 -4.93
N GLY A 168 -15.91 13.51 -4.39
CA GLY A 168 -17.23 13.71 -3.77
C GLY A 168 -17.46 13.04 -2.41
N ALA A 169 -16.43 12.47 -1.76
CA ALA A 169 -16.54 12.02 -0.36
C ALA A 169 -16.82 13.20 0.59
N CYS A 170 -16.31 14.37 0.24
CA CYS A 170 -16.59 15.63 0.89
C CYS A 170 -17.45 16.51 0.00
N SER A 171 -18.51 17.11 0.57
CA SER A 171 -19.40 18.01 -0.17
C SER A 171 -18.75 19.34 -0.52
N ASP A 172 -17.81 19.78 0.32
CA ASP A 172 -17.13 21.06 0.21
C ASP A 172 -15.63 20.87 0.40
N ASP A 173 -14.85 21.62 -0.38
CA ASP A 173 -13.41 21.73 -0.20
C ASP A 173 -13.06 22.50 1.07
N LEU A 174 -11.90 22.19 1.65
CA LEU A 174 -11.36 22.99 2.74
C LEU A 174 -11.11 24.45 2.28
N PRO A 175 -11.32 25.45 3.16
CA PRO A 175 -11.09 26.85 2.81
C PRO A 175 -9.62 27.17 2.52
N TYR A 176 -8.70 26.31 2.96
CA TYR A 176 -7.27 26.43 2.74
C TYR A 176 -6.67 25.09 2.32
N ALA A 177 -5.73 25.14 1.38
CA ALA A 177 -5.04 23.95 0.91
C ALA A 177 -4.13 23.34 2.00
N CYS A 178 -4.16 22.02 2.11
CA CYS A 178 -3.25 21.23 2.93
C CYS A 178 -1.79 21.45 2.52
N LYS A 179 -0.88 21.42 3.49
CA LYS A 179 0.56 21.64 3.33
C LYS A 179 1.32 20.32 3.32
N HIS A 180 2.58 20.39 2.89
CA HIS A 180 3.55 19.29 2.90
C HIS A 180 3.07 17.99 2.22
N GLY A 181 2.19 18.09 1.21
CA GLY A 181 1.66 16.94 0.50
C GLY A 181 0.45 16.27 1.16
N GLY A 182 -0.07 16.86 2.25
CA GLY A 182 -1.37 16.54 2.84
C GLY A 182 -2.52 16.72 1.85
N TYR A 183 -3.67 16.13 2.17
CA TYR A 183 -4.91 16.23 1.40
C TYR A 183 -6.12 16.21 2.34
N GLN A 184 -7.30 16.63 1.89
CA GLN A 184 -8.51 16.64 2.73
C GLN A 184 -8.84 15.20 3.16
N ASP A 185 -9.08 14.99 4.46
CA ASP A 185 -9.37 13.66 4.97
C ASP A 185 -10.78 13.23 4.50
N PRO A 186 -10.92 12.17 3.67
CA PRO A 186 -12.22 11.75 3.17
C PRO A 186 -13.14 11.18 4.25
N ASN A 187 -12.60 10.89 5.44
CA ASN A 187 -13.38 10.45 6.60
C ASN A 187 -13.72 11.60 7.56
N ASP A 188 -13.06 12.74 7.41
CA ASP A 188 -13.28 13.96 8.19
C ASP A 188 -12.98 15.19 7.33
N CYS A 189 -14.00 15.60 6.56
CA CYS A 189 -13.90 16.69 5.60
C CYS A 189 -13.55 18.04 6.22
N SER A 190 -13.53 18.14 7.56
CA SER A 190 -13.17 19.36 8.26
C SER A 190 -11.67 19.56 8.43
N ARG A 191 -10.82 18.57 8.08
CA ARG A 191 -9.36 18.64 8.32
C ARG A 191 -8.52 18.04 7.19
N CYS A 192 -7.23 18.34 7.23
CA CYS A 192 -6.25 17.66 6.40
C CYS A 192 -5.80 16.34 7.02
N LYS A 193 -5.64 15.33 6.18
CA LYS A 193 -4.85 14.13 6.48
C LYS A 193 -3.39 14.40 6.17
N CYS A 194 -2.55 14.22 7.18
CA CYS A 194 -1.14 14.61 7.13
C CYS A 194 -0.21 13.43 6.84
N PRO A 195 0.85 13.64 6.05
CA PRO A 195 1.93 12.67 5.94
C PRO A 195 2.64 12.47 7.28
N ASP A 196 3.28 11.32 7.42
CA ASP A 196 4.09 11.00 8.60
C ASP A 196 5.14 12.09 8.86
N GLY A 197 5.28 12.50 10.12
CA GLY A 197 6.15 13.60 10.52
C GLY A 197 5.51 14.99 10.48
N PHE A 198 4.29 15.14 9.96
CA PHE A 198 3.54 16.40 9.97
C PHE A 198 2.24 16.30 10.77
N THR A 199 1.79 17.43 11.31
CA THR A 199 0.56 17.59 12.09
C THR A 199 0.03 19.01 11.95
N GLY A 200 -1.06 19.31 12.65
CA GLY A 200 -1.78 20.57 12.55
C GLY A 200 -2.97 20.49 11.60
N TYR A 201 -3.75 21.56 11.56
CA TYR A 201 -5.02 21.58 10.83
C TYR A 201 -4.84 21.45 9.32
N LEU A 202 -3.78 22.08 8.80
CA LEU A 202 -3.34 22.06 7.41
C LEU A 202 -2.07 21.25 7.21
N CYS A 203 -1.63 20.43 8.17
CA CYS A 203 -0.33 19.75 8.14
C CYS A 203 0.86 20.72 8.12
N GLU A 204 0.71 21.91 8.71
CA GLU A 204 1.67 23.00 8.72
C GLU A 204 2.80 22.82 9.75
N SER A 205 2.59 21.97 10.75
CA SER A 205 3.50 21.78 11.88
C SER A 205 4.23 20.46 11.78
N LEU A 206 5.43 20.37 12.35
CA LEU A 206 6.10 19.09 12.55
C LEU A 206 5.39 18.32 13.67
N ALA A 207 5.13 17.04 13.42
CA ALA A 207 4.63 16.16 14.46
C ALA A 207 5.67 16.11 15.60
N PRO A 208 5.24 16.17 16.87
CA PRO A 208 6.15 15.98 17.98
C PRO A 208 6.85 14.63 17.80
N SER A 209 8.16 14.60 18.04
CA SER A 209 8.88 13.33 18.02
C SER A 209 8.23 12.43 19.07
N ASN A 210 7.60 11.34 18.62
CA ASN A 210 7.24 10.26 19.51
C ASN A 210 8.57 9.65 19.96
N GLY A 211 9.13 10.20 21.03
CA GLY A 211 10.38 9.81 21.66
C GLY A 211 10.29 8.42 22.29
N LYS A 212 10.03 7.41 21.46
CA LYS A 212 10.54 6.06 21.63
C LYS A 212 11.52 5.81 20.49
N PHE A 213 12.62 6.55 20.53
CA PHE A 213 13.86 5.99 20.01
C PHE A 213 14.11 4.74 20.86
N ASP A 214 14.05 3.55 20.26
CA ASP A 214 14.88 2.46 20.75
C ASP A 214 16.30 2.95 20.60
N ILE A 215 16.79 3.59 21.66
CA ILE A 215 18.19 3.91 21.82
C ILE A 215 18.88 2.57 21.66
N CYS A 216 19.64 2.41 20.58
CA CYS A 216 20.68 1.39 20.52
C CYS A 216 21.65 1.72 21.65
N THR A 217 21.34 1.26 22.86
CA THR A 217 22.22 1.36 24.00
C THR A 217 23.36 0.40 23.70
N SER A 218 24.45 0.98 23.20
CA SER A 218 25.79 0.41 23.27
C SER A 218 25.90 -1.05 22.85
N GLN A 219 25.75 -1.34 21.55
CA GLN A 219 26.51 -2.35 20.81
C GLN A 219 26.21 -2.24 19.31
N PRO A 220 27.20 -2.48 18.43
CA PRO A 220 27.12 -2.03 17.05
C PRO A 220 26.14 -2.88 16.23
N CYS A 221 25.37 -2.19 15.39
CA CYS A 221 24.62 -2.77 14.29
C CYS A 221 25.53 -3.54 13.33
#